data_AF-A0A496X3I8-F1
#
_entry.id   AF-A0A496X3I8-F1
#
_cell.length_a   1.000
_cell.length_b   1.000
_cell.length_c   1.000
_cell.angle_alpha   90.00
_cell.angle_beta   90.00
_cell.angle_gamma   90.00
#
_symmetry.space_group_name_H-M   'P 1'
#
loop_
_entity.id
_entity.type
_entity.pdbx_description
1 polymer ?
#
loop_
_entity_poly.entity_id
_entity_poly.type
_entity_poly.pdbx_seq_one_letter_code
_entity_poly.pdbx_strand_id
1 'polypeptide(L)'
;MSIQAARLDSNVDMTISAKSRKLLWGRSGNRCAICKRELIMETSKEDDESIIGDECHIISGAQNGPRYDTNYPSDQVDGYSNFILLCKVHHKLIDDQYSTYAHQKLVQIKAEHEKWVSKQLDNNNILGESIRIKKVPGNTPAYLSRITTGKKLLEVVLNACAFSFDHDDLDDPAHVDLISGFLQNAQDWGDIGFDNIGDKVKIGYEISEIIKELEVAGFWVFGGREVQALEGGSGGVSDWPVATLRVLRSNNDEIVKTPVGEKGV
;
A
#
# COMPACT_ATOMS: atom_id res chain seq x y z
N MET A 1 77.43 -24.88 -19.05
CA MET A 1 77.01 -23.51 -19.41
C MET A 1 75.85 -23.59 -20.39
N SER A 2 74.62 -23.37 -19.91
CA SER A 2 73.60 -22.62 -20.65
C SER A 2 72.44 -22.34 -19.70
N ILE A 3 72.19 -21.06 -19.57
CA ILE A 3 71.11 -20.43 -18.82
C ILE A 3 69.90 -20.47 -19.75
N GLN A 4 68.74 -20.93 -19.27
CA GLN A 4 67.48 -20.54 -19.89
C GLN A 4 66.55 -20.08 -18.78
N ALA A 5 66.29 -18.77 -18.82
CA ALA A 5 65.58 -18.00 -17.81
C ALA A 5 64.13 -18.47 -17.68
N ALA A 6 63.75 -18.86 -16.47
CA ALA A 6 62.34 -18.95 -16.08
C ALA A 6 61.80 -17.52 -15.99
N ARG A 7 60.83 -17.18 -16.85
CA ARG A 7 60.00 -15.99 -16.69
C ARG A 7 59.01 -16.25 -15.55
N LEU A 8 59.00 -15.35 -14.58
CA LEU A 8 58.02 -15.26 -13.51
C LEU A 8 56.69 -14.79 -14.12
N ASP A 9 55.69 -15.65 -14.18
CA ASP A 9 54.30 -15.22 -14.38
C ASP A 9 53.65 -15.08 -13.00
N SER A 10 53.49 -13.82 -12.60
CA SER A 10 52.78 -13.40 -11.40
C SER A 10 51.28 -13.61 -11.59
N ASN A 11 50.72 -14.62 -10.92
CA ASN A 11 49.28 -14.75 -10.70
C ASN A 11 48.83 -13.64 -9.73
N VAL A 12 48.42 -12.51 -10.28
CA VAL A 12 47.70 -11.47 -9.53
C VAL A 12 46.24 -11.88 -9.50
N ASP A 13 45.74 -12.19 -8.30
CA ASP A 13 44.34 -12.54 -8.05
C ASP A 13 43.43 -11.35 -8.43
N MET A 14 42.71 -11.50 -9.55
CA MET A 14 41.80 -10.49 -10.12
C MET A 14 40.44 -10.58 -9.45
N THR A 15 40.34 -10.09 -8.21
CA THR A 15 39.12 -10.17 -7.41
C THR A 15 38.59 -8.79 -7.01
N ILE A 16 37.31 -8.55 -7.28
CA ILE A 16 36.59 -7.34 -6.86
C ILE A 16 36.75 -7.09 -5.35
N SER A 17 37.04 -5.84 -4.98
CA SER A 17 37.14 -5.48 -3.56
C SER A 17 35.81 -5.63 -2.82
N ALA A 18 35.85 -5.91 -1.52
CA ALA A 18 34.64 -5.99 -0.69
C ALA A 18 33.80 -4.69 -0.73
N LYS A 19 34.44 -3.53 -0.85
CA LYS A 19 33.76 -2.23 -1.01
C LYS A 19 33.02 -2.16 -2.35
N SER A 20 33.70 -2.51 -3.44
CA SER A 20 33.11 -2.52 -4.79
C SER A 20 31.95 -3.51 -4.88
N ARG A 21 32.09 -4.70 -4.29
CA ARG A 21 31.03 -5.72 -4.19
C ARG A 21 29.79 -5.18 -3.47
N LYS A 22 29.97 -4.57 -2.29
CA LYS A 22 28.85 -3.95 -1.55
C LYS A 22 28.15 -2.86 -2.36
N LEU A 23 28.92 -2.00 -3.04
CA LEU A 23 28.35 -0.96 -3.90
C LEU A 23 27.57 -1.56 -5.08
N LEU A 24 28.13 -2.59 -5.73
CA LEU A 24 27.51 -3.26 -6.88
C LEU A 24 26.19 -3.93 -6.51
N TRP A 25 26.21 -4.81 -5.51
CA TRP A 25 25.01 -5.52 -5.06
C TRP A 25 23.96 -4.58 -4.46
N GLY A 26 24.39 -3.60 -3.66
CA GLY A 26 23.50 -2.61 -3.05
C GLY A 26 22.79 -1.75 -4.08
N ARG A 27 23.52 -1.23 -5.08
CA ARG A 27 22.92 -0.39 -6.14
C ARG A 27 22.13 -1.18 -7.18
N SER A 28 22.41 -2.47 -7.34
CA SER A 28 21.65 -3.37 -8.23
C SER A 28 20.43 -4.00 -7.54
N GLY A 29 20.27 -3.82 -6.22
CA GLY A 29 19.08 -4.26 -5.48
C GLY A 29 18.81 -5.76 -5.55
N ASN A 30 19.84 -6.61 -5.59
CA ASN A 30 19.68 -8.06 -5.82
C ASN A 30 18.92 -8.41 -7.11
N ARG A 31 19.08 -7.61 -8.18
CA ARG A 31 18.40 -7.83 -9.46
C ARG A 31 19.41 -7.85 -10.61
N CYS A 32 19.15 -8.69 -11.61
CA CYS A 32 19.91 -8.68 -12.86
C CYS A 32 19.72 -7.34 -13.57
N ALA A 33 20.81 -6.70 -13.99
CA ALA A 33 20.73 -5.42 -14.69
C ALA A 33 19.96 -5.48 -16.02
N ILE A 34 19.85 -6.66 -16.65
CA ILE A 34 19.10 -6.85 -17.90
C ILE A 34 17.66 -7.27 -17.62
N CYS A 35 17.42 -8.47 -17.07
CA CYS A 35 16.05 -9.00 -16.94
C CYS A 35 15.35 -8.71 -15.61
N LYS A 36 16.00 -7.98 -14.70
CA LYS A 36 15.46 -7.63 -13.38
C LYS A 36 15.02 -8.83 -12.54
N ARG A 37 15.49 -10.05 -12.81
CA ARG A 37 15.24 -11.21 -11.95
C ARG A 37 16.04 -11.13 -10.66
N GLU A 38 15.51 -11.70 -9.59
CA GLU A 38 16.22 -11.99 -8.34
C GLU A 38 17.50 -12.81 -8.60
N LEU A 39 18.58 -12.47 -7.89
CA LEU A 39 19.89 -13.10 -8.04
C LEU A 39 20.33 -13.96 -6.85
N ILE A 40 19.56 -13.94 -5.76
CA ILE A 40 19.72 -14.80 -4.59
C ILE A 40 18.43 -15.60 -4.47
N MET A 41 18.52 -16.92 -4.61
CA MET A 41 17.40 -17.82 -4.40
C MET A 41 17.32 -18.18 -2.91
N GLU A 42 16.10 -18.19 -2.39
CA GLU A 42 15.83 -18.56 -1.00
C GLU A 42 16.28 -20.00 -0.68
N THR A 43 16.50 -20.26 0.60
CA THR A 43 16.78 -21.60 1.14
C THR A 43 15.64 -22.59 0.81
N SER A 44 16.00 -23.84 0.59
CA SER A 44 15.04 -24.95 0.52
C SER A 44 14.97 -25.65 1.89
N LYS A 45 14.24 -26.77 2.00
CA LYS A 45 14.32 -27.58 3.23
C LYS A 45 15.67 -28.30 3.36
N GLU A 46 16.39 -28.43 2.25
CA GLU A 46 17.57 -29.26 2.09
C GLU A 46 18.87 -28.44 1.93
N ASP A 47 18.77 -27.19 1.45
CA ASP A 47 19.91 -26.38 1.01
C ASP A 47 19.81 -24.90 1.45
N ASP A 48 20.97 -24.27 1.66
CA ASP A 48 21.12 -22.84 1.92
C ASP A 48 20.82 -21.98 0.66
N GLU A 49 20.86 -20.65 0.78
CA GLU A 49 20.62 -19.73 -0.33
C GLU A 49 21.59 -19.93 -1.50
N SER A 50 21.08 -19.82 -2.73
CA SER A 50 21.90 -19.93 -3.94
C SER A 50 22.10 -18.58 -4.60
N ILE A 51 23.36 -18.16 -4.75
CA ILE A 51 23.73 -16.94 -5.49
C ILE A 51 23.87 -17.28 -6.98
N ILE A 52 22.90 -16.86 -7.77
CA ILE A 52 22.86 -17.06 -9.24
C ILE A 52 23.25 -15.80 -10.02
N GLY A 53 23.70 -14.77 -9.32
CA GLY A 53 24.27 -13.55 -9.88
C GLY A 53 25.78 -13.61 -10.02
N ASP A 54 26.30 -13.03 -11.10
CA ASP A 54 27.72 -12.87 -11.37
C ASP A 54 28.10 -11.39 -11.41
N GLU A 55 29.29 -11.09 -10.90
CA GLU A 55 29.92 -9.77 -10.88
C GLU A 55 30.75 -9.60 -12.16
N CYS A 56 30.12 -9.13 -13.23
CA CYS A 56 30.70 -9.17 -14.57
C CYS A 56 31.52 -7.92 -14.86
N HIS A 57 32.73 -8.07 -15.41
CA HIS A 57 33.49 -6.96 -15.97
C HIS A 57 32.85 -6.44 -17.25
N ILE A 58 32.75 -5.11 -17.37
CA ILE A 58 32.33 -4.42 -18.60
C ILE A 58 33.50 -4.44 -19.60
N ILE A 59 34.72 -4.15 -19.16
CA ILE A 59 35.97 -4.29 -19.92
C ILE A 59 36.77 -5.42 -19.28
N SER A 60 37.11 -6.44 -20.07
CA SER A 60 37.91 -7.57 -19.59
C SER A 60 39.35 -7.14 -19.28
N GLY A 61 39.92 -7.65 -18.20
CA GLY A 61 41.36 -7.52 -17.90
C GLY A 61 42.25 -8.50 -18.68
N ALA A 62 41.67 -9.50 -19.36
CA ALA A 62 42.44 -10.47 -20.14
C ALA A 62 42.70 -9.96 -21.56
N GLN A 63 43.94 -10.04 -22.05
CA GLN A 63 44.36 -9.49 -23.35
C GLN A 63 43.54 -10.02 -24.56
N ASN A 64 43.02 -11.24 -24.46
CA ASN A 64 42.16 -11.86 -25.48
C ASN A 64 40.70 -12.01 -25.01
N GLY A 65 40.32 -11.34 -23.93
CA GLY A 65 39.00 -11.40 -23.34
C GLY A 65 37.98 -10.49 -24.04
N PRO A 66 36.68 -10.69 -23.79
CA PRO A 66 35.62 -9.84 -24.32
C PRO A 66 35.86 -8.36 -23.99
N ARG A 67 35.84 -7.50 -25.01
CA ARG A 67 35.95 -6.03 -24.85
C ARG A 67 37.26 -5.56 -24.19
N TYR A 68 38.34 -6.35 -24.26
CA TYR A 68 39.66 -5.90 -23.82
C TYR A 68 40.07 -4.61 -24.53
N ASP A 69 40.60 -3.65 -23.78
CA ASP A 69 41.11 -2.38 -24.30
C ASP A 69 42.49 -2.12 -23.71
N THR A 70 43.50 -2.04 -24.58
CA THR A 70 44.90 -1.77 -24.20
C THR A 70 45.10 -0.41 -23.55
N ASN A 71 44.17 0.53 -23.76
CA ASN A 71 44.23 1.88 -23.19
C ASN A 71 43.48 2.00 -21.86
N TYR A 72 42.76 0.96 -21.44
CA TYR A 72 42.03 0.99 -20.18
C TYR A 72 43.02 0.84 -19.00
N PRO A 73 42.98 1.73 -17.99
CA PRO A 73 43.93 1.68 -16.87
C PRO A 73 43.82 0.37 -16.10
N SER A 74 44.95 -0.32 -15.90
CA SER A 74 44.97 -1.63 -15.23
C SER A 74 44.50 -1.56 -13.77
N ASP A 75 44.72 -0.44 -13.09
CA ASP A 75 44.25 -0.16 -11.74
C ASP A 75 42.73 0.06 -11.64
N GLN A 76 42.05 0.26 -12.78
CA GLN A 76 40.60 0.45 -12.86
C GLN A 76 39.83 -0.80 -13.31
N VAL A 77 40.52 -1.88 -13.67
CA VAL A 77 39.89 -3.13 -14.14
C VAL A 77 38.96 -3.68 -13.06
N ASP A 78 39.38 -3.70 -11.80
CA ASP A 78 38.57 -4.16 -10.66
C ASP A 78 37.84 -3.02 -9.93
N GLY A 79 37.72 -1.87 -10.58
CA GLY A 79 36.93 -0.74 -10.10
C GLY A 79 35.43 -1.00 -10.21
N TYR A 80 34.65 -0.53 -9.24
CA TYR A 80 33.18 -0.66 -9.25
C TYR A 80 32.53 -0.14 -10.55
N SER A 81 33.09 0.91 -11.17
CA SER A 81 32.61 1.45 -12.45
C SER A 81 32.68 0.44 -13.59
N ASN A 82 33.61 -0.51 -13.52
CA ASN A 82 33.80 -1.56 -14.53
C ASN A 82 32.98 -2.83 -14.23
N PHE A 83 32.13 -2.85 -13.21
CA PHE A 83 31.29 -4.01 -12.90
C PHE A 83 29.81 -3.78 -13.18
N ILE A 84 29.16 -4.80 -13.75
CA ILE A 84 27.70 -4.90 -13.90
C ILE A 84 27.21 -6.22 -13.29
N LEU A 85 26.11 -6.18 -12.55
CA LEU A 85 25.55 -7.37 -11.90
C LEU A 85 24.53 -8.05 -12.81
N LEU A 86 24.76 -9.32 -13.17
CA LEU A 86 23.93 -10.06 -14.11
C LEU A 86 23.61 -11.46 -13.59
N CYS A 87 22.52 -12.07 -14.06
CA CYS A 87 22.35 -13.52 -13.86
C CYS A 87 23.29 -14.29 -14.80
N LYS A 88 23.60 -15.55 -14.45
CA LYS A 88 24.50 -16.41 -15.26
C LYS A 88 24.14 -16.48 -16.75
N VAL A 89 22.85 -16.46 -17.09
CA VAL A 89 22.37 -16.45 -18.50
C VAL A 89 22.80 -15.18 -19.22
N HIS A 90 22.59 -14.02 -18.60
CA HIS A 90 22.92 -12.74 -19.20
C HIS A 90 24.42 -12.45 -19.18
N HIS A 91 25.15 -12.94 -18.19
CA HIS A 91 26.60 -12.90 -18.19
C HIS A 91 27.17 -13.62 -19.42
N LYS A 92 26.76 -14.89 -19.64
CA LYS A 92 27.19 -15.63 -20.82
C LYS A 92 26.80 -14.93 -22.13
N LEU A 93 25.58 -14.38 -22.20
CA LEU A 93 25.11 -13.65 -23.38
C LEU A 93 26.00 -12.47 -23.75
N ILE A 94 26.38 -11.64 -22.77
CA ILE A 94 27.19 -10.44 -23.04
C ILE A 94 28.62 -10.80 -23.44
N ASP A 95 29.16 -11.91 -22.93
CA ASP A 95 30.50 -12.38 -23.26
C ASP A 95 30.57 -13.05 -24.62
N ASP A 96 29.56 -13.86 -24.98
CA ASP A 96 29.49 -14.49 -26.30
C ASP A 96 29.16 -13.46 -27.41
N GLN A 97 28.37 -12.43 -27.09
CA GLN A 97 27.92 -11.41 -28.04
C GLN A 97 28.52 -10.02 -27.76
N TYR A 98 29.81 -9.97 -27.46
CA TYR A 98 30.50 -8.74 -27.03
C TYR A 98 30.51 -7.60 -28.07
N SER A 99 30.28 -7.90 -29.35
CA SER A 99 30.05 -6.87 -30.38
C SER A 99 28.71 -6.16 -30.20
N THR A 100 27.65 -6.91 -29.89
CA THR A 100 26.30 -6.37 -29.60
C THR A 100 26.24 -5.69 -28.23
N TYR A 101 26.99 -6.21 -27.27
CA TYR A 101 27.09 -5.71 -25.90
C TYR A 101 28.43 -5.00 -25.67
N ALA A 102 28.75 -4.05 -26.55
CA ALA A 102 29.95 -3.23 -26.43
C ALA A 102 29.97 -2.39 -25.14
N HIS A 103 31.15 -1.92 -24.75
CA HIS A 103 31.40 -1.14 -23.52
C HIS A 103 30.33 -0.09 -23.22
N GLN A 104 30.04 0.81 -24.17
CA GLN A 104 29.08 1.90 -23.98
C GLN A 104 27.66 1.40 -23.64
N LYS A 105 27.23 0.30 -24.26
CA LYS A 105 25.90 -0.28 -24.02
C LYS A 105 25.80 -0.87 -22.62
N LEU A 106 26.83 -1.56 -22.15
CA LEU A 106 26.84 -2.13 -20.80
C LEU A 106 26.89 -1.05 -19.71
N VAL A 107 27.65 0.04 -19.94
CA VAL A 107 27.63 1.23 -19.07
C VAL A 107 26.23 1.83 -19.01
N GLN A 108 25.55 1.96 -20.14
CA GLN A 108 24.16 2.43 -20.19
C GLN A 108 23.21 1.50 -19.42
N ILE A 109 23.25 0.19 -19.66
CA ILE A 109 22.41 -0.79 -18.97
C ILE A 109 22.61 -0.71 -17.45
N LYS A 110 23.86 -0.61 -16.98
CA LYS A 110 24.17 -0.43 -15.57
C LYS A 110 23.54 0.84 -15.02
N ALA A 111 23.76 1.99 -15.67
CA ALA A 111 23.25 3.27 -15.21
C ALA A 111 21.71 3.32 -15.16
N GLU A 112 21.05 2.81 -16.20
CA GLU A 112 19.59 2.71 -16.26
C GLU A 112 19.03 1.78 -15.17
N HIS A 113 19.70 0.66 -14.93
CA HIS A 113 19.29 -0.28 -13.90
C HIS A 113 19.42 0.30 -12.50
N GLU A 114 20.57 0.87 -12.14
CA GLU A 114 20.80 1.44 -10.81
C GLU A 114 19.86 2.63 -10.55
N LYS A 115 19.58 3.44 -11.58
CA LYS A 115 18.55 4.49 -11.51
C LYS A 115 17.15 3.91 -11.28
N TRP A 116 16.81 2.82 -11.95
CA TRP A 116 15.54 2.13 -11.74
C TRP A 116 15.45 1.60 -10.30
N VAL A 117 16.49 0.95 -9.76
CA VAL A 117 16.52 0.45 -8.37
C VAL A 117 16.32 1.61 -7.39
N SER A 118 17.09 2.70 -7.54
CA SER A 118 16.95 3.89 -6.69
C SER A 118 15.52 4.41 -6.70
N LYS A 119 14.89 4.50 -7.88
CA LYS A 119 13.49 4.97 -7.99
C LYS A 119 12.48 4.03 -7.32
N GLN A 120 12.70 2.72 -7.31
CA GLN A 120 11.82 1.78 -6.60
C GLN A 120 11.96 1.91 -5.08
N LEU A 121 13.15 2.26 -4.60
CA LEU A 121 13.45 2.36 -3.16
C LEU A 121 13.26 3.77 -2.59
N ASP A 122 13.17 4.79 -3.45
CA ASP A 122 12.86 6.16 -3.03
C ASP A 122 11.41 6.25 -2.51
N ASN A 123 11.28 6.25 -1.18
CA ASN A 123 10.02 6.45 -0.44
C ASN A 123 9.28 7.76 -0.76
N ASN A 124 9.86 8.66 -1.56
CA ASN A 124 9.21 9.89 -1.99
C ASN A 124 7.97 9.65 -2.89
N ASN A 125 7.80 8.44 -3.44
CA ASN A 125 6.55 8.03 -4.10
C ASN A 125 5.50 7.40 -3.16
N ILE A 126 5.84 7.15 -1.89
CA ILE A 126 4.87 6.66 -0.87
C ILE A 126 4.11 7.84 -0.25
N LEU A 127 4.66 9.06 -0.34
CA LEU A 127 3.89 10.28 -0.13
C LEU A 127 3.11 10.60 -1.41
N GLY A 128 2.11 9.75 -1.75
CA GLY A 128 1.00 10.21 -2.58
C GLY A 128 0.36 11.46 -1.96
N GLU A 129 -0.57 12.11 -2.67
CA GLU A 129 -1.34 13.23 -2.08
C GLU A 129 -1.81 12.85 -0.66
N SER A 130 -1.76 13.78 0.30
CA SER A 130 -2.19 13.49 1.67
C SER A 130 -3.59 12.86 1.66
N ILE A 131 -3.73 11.73 2.37
CA ILE A 131 -5.01 11.04 2.50
C ILE A 131 -6.03 12.02 3.09
N ARG A 132 -7.17 12.17 2.43
CA ARG A 132 -8.24 13.08 2.83
C ARG A 132 -9.59 12.49 2.49
N ILE A 133 -10.58 12.82 3.32
CA ILE A 133 -11.99 12.50 3.07
C ILE A 133 -12.67 13.78 2.58
N LYS A 134 -13.39 13.69 1.46
CA LYS A 134 -14.15 14.81 0.89
C LYS A 134 -15.61 14.44 0.73
N LYS A 135 -16.50 15.38 1.07
CA LYS A 135 -17.92 15.28 0.70
C LYS A 135 -18.06 15.33 -0.82
N VAL A 136 -18.90 14.45 -1.36
CA VAL A 136 -19.22 14.42 -2.79
C VAL A 136 -20.54 15.17 -2.99
N PRO A 137 -20.57 16.24 -3.82
CA PRO A 137 -21.81 16.95 -4.11
C PRO A 137 -22.89 16.02 -4.64
N GLY A 138 -24.08 16.07 -4.04
CA GLY A 138 -25.22 15.21 -4.40
C GLY A 138 -25.34 13.91 -3.60
N ASN A 139 -24.30 13.49 -2.88
CA ASN A 139 -24.35 12.29 -2.02
C ASN A 139 -24.82 12.60 -0.60
N THR A 140 -24.78 13.85 -0.16
CA THR A 140 -25.31 14.27 1.14
C THR A 140 -26.85 14.27 1.09
N PRO A 141 -27.55 13.48 1.92
CA PRO A 141 -29.00 13.52 1.98
C PRO A 141 -29.48 14.91 2.42
N ALA A 142 -30.49 15.46 1.71
CA ALA A 142 -31.10 16.74 2.10
C ALA A 142 -31.87 16.63 3.43
N TYR A 143 -32.35 15.44 3.77
CA TYR A 143 -33.07 15.14 5.01
C TYR A 143 -32.66 13.78 5.56
N LEU A 144 -32.68 13.65 6.88
CA LEU A 144 -32.59 12.35 7.56
C LEU A 144 -33.98 11.74 7.70
N SER A 145 -34.08 10.42 7.53
CA SER A 145 -35.36 9.72 7.63
C SER A 145 -35.62 9.30 9.07
N ARG A 146 -36.88 9.39 9.51
CA ARG A 146 -37.28 8.87 10.83
C ARG A 146 -37.08 7.35 10.89
N ILE A 147 -36.37 6.90 11.90
CA ILE A 147 -36.09 5.50 12.19
C ILE A 147 -37.01 5.05 13.33
N THR A 148 -37.82 4.03 13.06
CA THR A 148 -38.81 3.49 14.00
C THR A 148 -38.57 2.02 14.33
N THR A 149 -37.56 1.39 13.72
CA THR A 149 -37.24 -0.02 13.93
C THR A 149 -35.74 -0.22 13.92
N GLY A 150 -35.27 -1.21 14.67
CA GLY A 150 -33.86 -1.55 14.70
C GLY A 150 -33.32 -2.07 13.38
N LYS A 151 -34.14 -2.75 12.58
CA LYS A 151 -33.74 -3.12 11.20
C LYS A 151 -33.33 -1.90 10.37
N LYS A 152 -34.11 -0.81 10.43
CA LYS A 152 -33.79 0.44 9.72
C LYS A 152 -32.55 1.12 10.29
N LEU A 153 -32.37 1.10 11.61
CA LEU A 153 -31.13 1.60 12.24
C LEU A 153 -29.91 0.84 11.70
N LEU A 154 -29.98 -0.49 11.71
CA LEU A 154 -28.91 -1.36 11.23
C LEU A 154 -28.57 -1.15 9.75
N GLU A 155 -29.56 -0.85 8.90
CA GLU A 155 -29.33 -0.49 7.49
C GLU A 155 -28.49 0.80 7.35
N VAL A 156 -28.58 1.71 8.32
CA VAL A 156 -27.79 2.96 8.35
C VAL A 156 -26.38 2.72 8.86
N VAL A 157 -26.24 2.07 10.03
CA VAL A 157 -24.95 2.00 10.75
C VAL A 157 -24.01 0.90 10.25
N LEU A 158 -24.54 -0.21 9.72
CA LEU A 158 -23.69 -1.32 9.28
C LEU A 158 -22.87 -0.98 8.04
N ASN A 159 -21.61 -1.41 8.02
CA ASN A 159 -20.64 -1.13 6.94
C ASN A 159 -20.32 0.37 6.76
N ALA A 160 -20.66 1.23 7.72
CA ALA A 160 -20.17 2.60 7.70
C ALA A 160 -18.69 2.63 8.12
N CYS A 161 -17.92 3.55 7.54
CA CYS A 161 -16.52 3.77 7.90
C CYS A 161 -16.35 4.87 8.96
N ALA A 162 -17.40 5.67 9.20
CA ALA A 162 -17.43 6.69 10.23
C ALA A 162 -18.86 6.97 10.68
N PHE A 163 -18.99 7.56 11.86
CA PHE A 163 -20.27 7.91 12.48
C PHE A 163 -20.32 9.42 12.76
N SER A 164 -21.41 10.07 12.37
CA SER A 164 -21.75 11.42 12.79
C SER A 164 -23.04 11.35 13.58
N PHE A 165 -22.92 11.12 14.88
CA PHE A 165 -24.05 11.01 15.80
C PHE A 165 -24.15 12.29 16.63
N ASP A 166 -25.38 12.71 16.90
CA ASP A 166 -25.66 13.92 17.68
C ASP A 166 -27.04 13.83 18.34
N HIS A 167 -27.29 14.71 19.30
CA HIS A 167 -28.56 14.77 20.02
C HIS A 167 -28.88 16.20 20.49
N ASP A 168 -30.14 16.44 20.88
CA ASP A 168 -30.54 17.72 21.48
C ASP A 168 -29.93 17.91 22.88
N ASP A 169 -29.86 19.16 23.34
CA ASP A 169 -29.49 19.48 24.72
C ASP A 169 -30.41 18.77 25.74
N LEU A 170 -29.78 18.11 26.73
CA LEU A 170 -30.43 17.29 27.74
C LEU A 170 -30.33 17.92 29.12
N ASP A 171 -31.42 17.89 29.87
CA ASP A 171 -31.59 18.50 31.19
C ASP A 171 -32.02 17.50 32.28
N ASP A 172 -32.29 16.25 31.89
CA ASP A 172 -32.66 15.15 32.79
C ASP A 172 -31.59 14.04 32.72
N PRO A 173 -30.96 13.68 33.86
CA PRO A 173 -30.01 12.56 33.92
C PRO A 173 -30.53 11.25 33.33
N ALA A 174 -31.82 10.94 33.46
CA ALA A 174 -32.40 9.73 32.89
C ALA A 174 -32.38 9.76 31.34
N HIS A 175 -32.59 10.93 30.73
CA HIS A 175 -32.46 11.09 29.29
C HIS A 175 -31.00 11.00 28.83
N VAL A 176 -30.06 11.50 29.63
CA VAL A 176 -28.62 11.39 29.35
C VAL A 176 -28.20 9.92 29.28
N ASP A 177 -28.57 9.11 30.28
CA ASP A 177 -28.23 7.68 30.31
C ASP A 177 -28.86 6.92 29.13
N LEU A 178 -30.14 7.19 28.85
CA LEU A 178 -30.87 6.53 27.76
C LEU A 178 -30.27 6.86 26.38
N ILE A 179 -30.03 8.13 26.10
CA ILE A 179 -29.54 8.59 24.79
C ILE A 179 -28.07 8.22 24.59
N SER A 180 -27.23 8.38 25.62
CA SER A 180 -25.83 7.98 25.54
C SER A 180 -25.68 6.48 25.34
N GLY A 181 -26.44 5.66 26.08
CA GLY A 181 -26.46 4.21 25.90
C GLY A 181 -26.93 3.80 24.50
N PHE A 182 -28.00 4.42 23.99
CA PHE A 182 -28.46 4.17 22.63
C PHE A 182 -27.42 4.49 21.56
N LEU A 183 -26.78 5.67 21.65
CA LEU A 183 -25.78 6.10 20.68
C LEU A 183 -24.48 5.27 20.74
N GLN A 184 -24.03 4.92 21.95
CA GLN A 184 -22.88 4.03 22.14
C GLN A 184 -23.15 2.67 21.50
N ASN A 185 -24.31 2.07 21.80
CA ASN A 185 -24.68 0.79 21.23
C ASN A 185 -24.78 0.86 19.69
N ALA A 186 -25.38 1.94 19.15
CA ALA A 186 -25.47 2.16 17.71
C ALA A 186 -24.09 2.20 17.03
N GLN A 187 -23.10 2.79 17.70
CA GLN A 187 -21.72 2.84 17.22
C GLN A 187 -21.06 1.46 17.31
N ASP A 188 -21.16 0.80 18.46
CA ASP A 188 -20.55 -0.52 18.69
C ASP A 188 -21.03 -1.57 17.67
N TRP A 189 -22.33 -1.59 17.36
CA TRP A 189 -22.88 -2.48 16.33
C TRP A 189 -22.43 -2.13 14.92
N GLY A 190 -22.16 -0.84 14.65
CA GLY A 190 -21.61 -0.38 13.37
C GLY A 190 -20.14 -0.77 13.20
N ASP A 191 -19.34 -0.63 14.27
CA ASP A 191 -17.89 -0.90 14.29
C ASP A 191 -17.56 -2.39 14.26
N ILE A 192 -18.21 -3.19 15.10
CA ILE A 192 -17.86 -4.60 15.32
C ILE A 192 -18.69 -5.52 14.41
N GLY A 193 -19.89 -5.10 14.00
CA GLY A 193 -20.82 -5.93 13.24
C GLY A 193 -21.42 -7.06 14.08
N PHE A 194 -21.64 -8.22 13.47
CA PHE A 194 -22.26 -9.39 14.13
C PHE A 194 -21.49 -10.68 13.86
N ASP A 195 -21.47 -11.56 14.85
CA ASP A 195 -20.85 -12.88 14.72
C ASP A 195 -21.66 -13.80 13.80
N ASN A 196 -23.00 -13.69 13.80
CA ASN A 196 -23.87 -14.46 12.91
C ASN A 196 -25.19 -13.74 12.57
N ILE A 197 -25.95 -14.33 11.63
CA ILE A 197 -27.23 -13.76 11.16
C ILE A 197 -28.30 -13.73 12.27
N GLY A 198 -28.28 -14.68 13.21
CA GLY A 198 -29.21 -14.70 14.33
C GLY A 198 -29.02 -13.51 15.28
N ASP A 199 -27.79 -13.10 15.51
CA ASP A 199 -27.47 -11.94 16.36
C ASP A 199 -28.00 -10.65 15.75
N LYS A 200 -27.87 -10.49 14.43
CA LYS A 200 -28.48 -9.37 13.70
C LYS A 200 -29.99 -9.26 13.95
N VAL A 201 -30.70 -10.39 14.02
CA VAL A 201 -32.15 -10.40 14.28
C VAL A 201 -32.46 -10.00 15.72
N LYS A 202 -31.73 -10.56 16.70
CA LYS A 202 -31.92 -10.27 18.13
C LYS A 202 -31.60 -8.81 18.46
N ILE A 203 -30.43 -8.33 18.02
CA ILE A 203 -30.01 -6.94 18.19
C ILE A 203 -31.00 -6.01 17.49
N GLY A 204 -31.46 -6.35 16.28
CA GLY A 204 -32.50 -5.58 15.60
C GLY A 204 -33.82 -5.46 16.40
N TYR A 205 -34.19 -6.49 17.17
CA TYR A 205 -35.33 -6.43 18.08
C TYR A 205 -35.02 -5.56 19.31
N GLU A 206 -33.89 -5.76 19.98
CA GLU A 206 -33.46 -4.99 21.15
C GLU A 206 -33.39 -3.50 20.86
N ILE A 207 -32.81 -3.11 19.72
CA ILE A 207 -32.80 -1.73 19.24
C ILE A 207 -34.21 -1.18 19.10
N SER A 208 -35.15 -1.99 18.60
CA SER A 208 -36.54 -1.54 18.41
C SER A 208 -37.20 -1.24 19.75
N GLU A 209 -36.86 -1.98 20.81
CA GLU A 209 -37.34 -1.69 22.16
C GLU A 209 -36.74 -0.38 22.70
N ILE A 210 -35.43 -0.16 22.53
CA ILE A 210 -34.79 1.09 22.95
C ILE A 210 -35.36 2.31 22.19
N ILE A 211 -35.63 2.17 20.89
CA ILE A 211 -36.28 3.24 20.11
C ILE A 211 -37.67 3.57 20.68
N LYS A 212 -38.44 2.57 21.13
CA LYS A 212 -39.75 2.81 21.76
C LYS A 212 -39.59 3.51 23.11
N GLU A 213 -38.58 3.16 23.90
CA GLU A 213 -38.27 3.85 25.16
C GLU A 213 -37.94 5.32 24.92
N LEU A 214 -37.12 5.61 23.90
CA LEU A 214 -36.84 6.98 23.46
C LEU A 214 -38.12 7.72 23.05
N GLU A 215 -39.02 7.07 22.30
CA GLU A 215 -40.30 7.66 21.90
C GLU A 215 -41.19 7.99 23.10
N VAL A 216 -41.25 7.11 24.11
CA VAL A 216 -41.98 7.35 25.36
C VAL A 216 -41.37 8.51 26.15
N ALA A 217 -40.05 8.65 26.14
CA ALA A 217 -39.32 9.79 26.71
C ALA A 217 -39.45 11.09 25.87
N GLY A 218 -40.17 11.03 24.73
CA GLY A 218 -40.44 12.19 23.89
C GLY A 218 -39.35 12.51 22.86
N PHE A 219 -38.48 11.55 22.54
CA PHE A 219 -37.41 11.68 21.55
C PHE A 219 -37.66 10.81 20.31
N TRP A 220 -37.25 11.30 19.14
CA TRP A 220 -37.30 10.58 17.88
C TRP A 220 -35.90 10.40 17.31
N VAL A 221 -35.68 9.24 16.69
CA VAL A 221 -34.42 8.91 16.01
C VAL A 221 -34.56 9.19 14.52
N PHE A 222 -33.59 9.90 13.96
CA PHE A 222 -33.44 10.15 12.54
C PHE A 222 -32.09 9.64 12.06
N GLY A 223 -32.03 9.11 10.85
CA GLY A 223 -30.77 8.70 10.27
C GLY A 223 -30.74 8.60 8.77
N GLY A 224 -29.52 8.48 8.26
CA GLY A 224 -29.21 8.43 6.84
C GLY A 224 -27.75 8.14 6.62
N ARG A 225 -27.41 7.83 5.36
CA ARG A 225 -26.04 7.49 4.96
C ARG A 225 -25.57 8.46 3.88
N GLU A 226 -24.39 9.02 4.08
CA GLU A 226 -23.69 9.82 3.08
C GLU A 226 -22.48 9.02 2.58
N VAL A 227 -22.28 8.95 1.27
CA VAL A 227 -21.05 8.36 0.71
C VAL A 227 -20.10 9.49 0.35
N GLN A 228 -19.03 9.62 1.14
CA GLN A 228 -17.92 10.56 0.91
C GLN A 228 -16.82 9.87 0.08
N ALA A 229 -15.85 10.63 -0.42
CA ALA A 229 -14.71 10.11 -1.19
C ALA A 229 -13.45 10.12 -0.32
N LEU A 230 -12.81 8.95 -0.17
CA LEU A 230 -11.45 8.83 0.31
C LEU A 230 -10.50 9.01 -0.88
N GLU A 231 -9.64 10.02 -0.82
CA GLU A 231 -8.69 10.36 -1.87
C GLU A 231 -7.27 10.47 -1.31
N GLY A 232 -6.28 10.40 -2.21
CA GLY A 232 -4.87 10.49 -1.87
C GLY A 232 -4.22 9.12 -1.63
N GLY A 233 -3.00 9.13 -1.10
CA GLY A 233 -2.17 7.94 -0.99
C GLY A 233 -1.87 7.29 -2.34
N SER A 234 -1.61 5.99 -2.32
CA SER A 234 -1.33 5.18 -3.52
C SER A 234 -2.54 4.38 -4.03
N GLY A 235 -3.69 4.43 -3.34
CA GLY A 235 -4.82 3.53 -3.54
C GLY A 235 -5.92 4.00 -4.50
N GLY A 236 -5.80 5.19 -5.08
CA GLY A 236 -6.86 5.80 -5.89
C GLY A 236 -8.03 6.32 -5.04
N VAL A 237 -9.13 6.72 -5.69
CA VAL A 237 -10.35 7.21 -5.00
C VAL A 237 -11.24 6.02 -4.63
N SER A 238 -11.73 5.98 -3.39
CA SER A 238 -12.66 4.96 -2.91
C SER A 238 -13.81 5.55 -2.10
N ASP A 239 -14.90 4.78 -2.00
CA ASP A 239 -16.08 5.17 -1.21
C ASP A 239 -15.77 5.15 0.29
N TRP A 240 -16.20 6.20 0.97
CA TRP A 240 -16.12 6.36 2.43
C TRP A 240 -17.52 6.64 3.00
N PRO A 241 -18.30 5.59 3.29
CA PRO A 241 -19.66 5.77 3.79
C PRO A 241 -19.67 6.25 5.24
N VAL A 242 -20.47 7.28 5.52
CA VAL A 242 -20.66 7.86 6.85
C VAL A 242 -22.11 7.67 7.28
N ALA A 243 -22.32 7.03 8.43
CA ALA A 243 -23.62 6.90 9.05
C ALA A 243 -23.92 8.14 9.89
N THR A 244 -25.07 8.76 9.65
CA THR A 244 -25.52 9.93 10.41
C THR A 244 -26.74 9.53 11.24
N LEU A 245 -26.72 9.82 12.54
CA LEU A 245 -27.86 9.67 13.43
C LEU A 245 -28.10 10.95 14.21
N ARG A 246 -29.38 11.31 14.41
CA ARG A 246 -29.81 12.43 15.26
C ARG A 246 -30.90 11.94 16.19
N VAL A 247 -30.74 12.16 17.49
CA VAL A 247 -31.78 11.89 18.50
C VAL A 247 -32.34 13.23 18.97
N LEU A 248 -33.51 13.58 18.48
CA LEU A 248 -34.11 14.91 18.67
C LEU A 248 -35.38 14.80 19.50
N ARG A 249 -35.70 15.84 20.27
CA ARG A 249 -36.99 15.95 20.93
C ARG A 249 -38.09 15.96 19.87
N SER A 250 -39.20 15.30 20.14
CA SER A 250 -40.34 15.16 19.22
C SER A 250 -41.00 16.48 18.82
N ASN A 251 -40.72 17.57 19.56
CA ASN A 251 -41.16 18.93 19.29
C ASN A 251 -40.06 19.83 18.69
N ASN A 252 -38.89 19.28 18.34
CA ASN A 252 -37.79 20.03 17.74
C ASN A 252 -38.22 20.65 16.38
N ASP A 253 -37.85 21.92 16.20
CA ASP A 253 -38.18 22.82 15.11
C ASP A 253 -37.65 22.34 13.75
N GLU A 254 -36.53 21.63 13.76
CA GLU A 254 -35.88 21.07 12.56
C GLU A 254 -36.67 19.89 11.97
N ILE A 255 -37.61 19.32 12.73
CA ILE A 255 -38.40 18.17 12.30
C ILE A 255 -39.50 18.62 11.33
N VAL A 256 -39.28 18.36 10.04
CA VAL A 256 -40.26 18.59 8.99
C VAL A 256 -41.26 17.44 8.90
N LYS A 257 -42.53 17.72 9.20
CA LYS A 257 -43.63 16.75 9.03
C LYS A 257 -44.09 16.75 7.58
N THR A 258 -43.79 15.68 6.86
CA THR A 258 -44.28 15.50 5.49
C THR A 258 -45.58 14.69 5.52
N PRO A 259 -46.68 15.15 4.88
CA PRO A 259 -47.89 14.36 4.77
C PRO A 259 -47.59 13.05 4.04
N VAL A 260 -48.01 11.92 4.61
CA VAL A 260 -47.88 10.62 3.94
C VAL A 260 -48.98 10.53 2.87
N GLY A 261 -48.62 10.90 1.63
CA GLY A 261 -49.41 10.57 0.44
C GLY A 261 -49.71 11.72 -0.50
N GLU A 262 -48.82 11.96 -1.46
CA GLU A 262 -49.18 12.07 -2.87
C GLU A 262 -48.10 11.30 -3.64
N LYS A 263 -48.44 10.07 -4.08
CA LYS A 263 -47.66 9.41 -5.12
C LYS A 263 -47.81 10.28 -6.37
N GLY A 264 -46.76 11.01 -6.72
CA GLY A 264 -46.68 11.76 -7.97
C GLY A 264 -46.93 10.84 -9.16
N VAL A 265 -47.76 11.35 -10.07
CA VAL A 265 -48.10 10.83 -11.39
C VAL A 265 -46.86 10.61 -12.25
#